data_AF-A0A0F9KAX8-F1
#
_entry.id   AF-A0A0F9KAX8-F1
#
_cell.length_a   1.000
_cell.length_b   1.000
_cell.length_c   1.000
_cell.angle_alpha   90.00
_cell.angle_beta   90.00
_cell.angle_gamma   90.00
#
_symmetry.space_group_name_H-M   'P 1'
#
loop_
_entity.id
_entity.type
_entity.pdbx_description
1 polymer ?
#
loop_
_entity_poly.entity_id
_entity_poly.type
_entity_poly.pdbx_seq_one_letter_code
_entity_poly.pdbx_strand_id
1 'polypeptide(L)' 'MSKPKEGVFTLGDCRAIVSIDNGHWHLSISHASRYPTFDEIRDARYELLPNDITVAMLYPPKEEYINLHNNCFHLWEIK' A
#
# COMPACT_ATOMS: atom_id res chain seq x y z
N MET A 1 -6.78 14.11 -11.97
CA MET A 1 -6.08 12.91 -11.45
C MET A 1 -6.30 11.77 -12.44
N SER A 2 -5.27 10.97 -12.76
CA SER A 2 -5.45 9.80 -13.62
C SER A 2 -6.32 8.76 -12.91
N LYS A 3 -7.01 7.91 -13.66
CA LYS A 3 -7.75 6.79 -13.06
C LYS A 3 -6.82 5.90 -12.24
N PRO A 4 -7.28 5.35 -11.10
CA PRO A 4 -6.56 4.32 -10.35
C PRO A 4 -6.20 3.16 -11.28
N LYS A 5 -4.98 2.64 -11.16
CA LYS A 5 -4.49 1.51 -11.95
C LYS A 5 -3.39 0.78 -11.21
N GLU A 6 -3.25 -0.50 -11.52
CA GLU A 6 -2.09 -1.29 -11.09
C GLU A 6 -0.79 -0.71 -11.66
N GLY A 7 0.31 -0.88 -10.94
CA GLY A 7 1.62 -0.42 -11.38
C GLY A 7 2.60 -0.12 -10.25
N VAL A 8 3.79 0.31 -10.64
CA VAL A 8 4.88 0.72 -9.74
C VAL A 8 5.03 2.24 -9.79
N PHE A 9 5.10 2.86 -8.62
CA PHE A 9 5.09 4.30 -8.45
C PHE A 9 6.22 4.77 -7.52
N THR A 10 6.55 6.05 -7.66
CA THR A 10 7.51 6.74 -6.80
C THR A 10 6.81 7.96 -6.21
N LEU A 11 6.80 8.06 -4.88
CA LEU A 11 6.13 9.11 -4.13
C LEU A 11 7.15 9.72 -3.17
N GLY A 12 7.77 10.82 -3.59
CA GLY A 12 8.97 11.32 -2.91
C GLY A 12 10.07 10.24 -2.89
N ASP A 13 10.53 9.90 -1.69
CA ASP A 13 11.55 8.87 -1.47
C ASP A 13 10.96 7.45 -1.29
N CYS A 14 9.63 7.30 -1.31
CA CYS A 14 8.97 6.01 -1.20
C CYS A 14 8.78 5.33 -2.56
N ARG A 15 8.86 4.00 -2.55
CA ARG A 15 8.40 3.15 -3.65
C ARG A 15 7.05 2.55 -3.29
N ALA A 16 6.10 2.59 -4.22
CA ALA A 16 4.79 2.01 -4.03
C ALA A 16 4.43 1.06 -5.18
N ILE A 17 3.71 -0.02 -4.89
CA ILE A 17 3.14 -0.92 -5.89
C ILE A 17 1.65 -1.04 -5.61
N VAL A 18 0.84 -0.84 -6.65
CA VAL A 18 -0.60 -1.09 -6.65
C VAL A 18 -0.87 -2.35 -7.45
N SER A 19 -1.64 -3.27 -6.88
CA SER A 19 -2.09 -4.52 -7.51
C SER A 19 -3.57 -4.77 -7.17
N ILE A 20 -4.21 -5.65 -7.94
CA ILE A 20 -5.47 -6.28 -7.57
C ILE A 20 -5.19 -7.74 -7.21
N ASP A 21 -5.26 -8.04 -5.91
CA ASP A 21 -4.96 -9.36 -5.36
C ASP A 21 -6.25 -9.99 -4.86
N ASN A 22 -6.59 -11.18 -5.38
CA ASN A 22 -7.86 -11.87 -5.11
C ASN A 22 -9.11 -11.00 -5.33
N GLY A 23 -9.06 -10.05 -6.26
CA GLY A 23 -10.17 -9.14 -6.55
C GLY A 23 -10.32 -7.96 -5.59
N HIS A 24 -9.30 -7.72 -4.75
CA HIS A 24 -9.23 -6.60 -3.81
C HIS A 24 -8.05 -5.71 -4.14
N TRP A 25 -8.21 -4.39 -3.98
CA TRP A 25 -7.09 -3.46 -4.13
C TRP A 25 -6.03 -3.69 -3.05
N HIS A 26 -4.78 -3.76 -3.48
CA HIS A 26 -3.61 -3.83 -2.61
C HIS A 26 -2.64 -2.72 -2.95
N LEU A 27 -2.13 -2.08 -1.91
CA LEU A 27 -1.04 -1.12 -2.00
C LEU A 27 0.08 -1.57 -1.06
N SER A 28 1.26 -1.80 -1.62
CA SER A 28 2.48 -1.89 -0.83
C SER A 28 3.29 -0.60 -0.96
N ILE A 29 3.85 -0.13 0.14
CA ILE A 29 4.69 1.08 0.17
C ILE A 29 5.91 0.83 1.07
N SER A 30 7.09 1.20 0.59
CA SER A 30 8.34 1.04 1.32
C SER A 30 9.30 2.20 1.13
N HIS A 31 10.25 2.32 2.05
CA HIS A 31 11.35 3.27 1.96
C HIS A 31 12.68 2.57 2.25
N ALA A 32 13.76 3.03 1.62
CA ALA A 32 15.04 2.30 1.61
C ALA A 32 15.69 2.15 3.00
N SER A 33 15.59 3.16 3.87
CA SER A 33 16.34 3.22 5.15
C SER A 33 15.52 3.40 6.42
N ARG A 34 14.20 3.58 6.31
CA ARG A 34 13.27 3.84 7.41
C ARG A 34 11.89 3.36 7.01
N TYR A 35 10.96 3.27 7.96
CA TYR A 35 9.56 3.13 7.64
C TYR A 35 9.01 4.37 6.90
N PRO A 36 8.09 4.19 5.93
CA PRO A 36 7.23 5.27 5.47
C PRO A 36 6.50 5.92 6.65
N THR A 37 6.35 7.24 6.61
CA THR A 37 5.56 7.97 7.60
C THR A 37 4.08 7.74 7.38
N PHE A 38 3.27 8.00 8.38
CA PHE A 38 1.80 7.94 8.23
C PHE A 38 1.27 8.89 7.16
N ASP A 39 1.87 10.07 7.01
CA ASP A 39 1.48 11.03 5.97
C ASP A 39 1.81 10.49 4.57
N GLU A 40 3.01 9.91 4.37
CA GLU A 40 3.38 9.29 3.08
C GLU A 40 2.44 8.13 2.71
N ILE A 41 2.05 7.31 3.70
CA ILE A 41 1.10 6.20 3.50
C ILE A 41 -0.29 6.74 3.15
N ARG A 42 -0.77 7.75 3.88
CA ARG A 42 -2.05 8.41 3.64
C ARG A 42 -2.11 9.00 2.22
N ASP A 43 -1.07 9.72 1.82
CA ASP A 43 -1.02 10.39 0.54
C ASP A 43 -0.96 9.36 -0.60
N ALA A 44 -0.15 8.30 -0.45
CA ALA A 44 -0.13 7.19 -1.40
C ALA A 44 -1.51 6.52 -1.58
N ARG A 45 -2.25 6.31 -0.48
CA ARG A 45 -3.63 5.79 -0.55
C ARG A 45 -4.52 6.70 -1.38
N TYR A 46 -4.55 8.00 -1.09
CA TYR A 46 -5.49 8.91 -1.77
C TYR A 46 -5.10 9.24 -3.20
N GLU A 47 -3.82 9.18 -3.55
CA GLU A 47 -3.35 9.41 -4.91
C GLU A 47 -3.50 8.18 -5.82
N LEU A 48 -3.26 6.98 -5.30
CA LEU A 48 -3.08 5.79 -6.14
C LEU A 48 -4.29 4.83 -6.16
N LEU A 49 -5.11 4.79 -5.10
CA LEU A 49 -6.25 3.88 -5.00
C LEU A 49 -7.59 4.60 -5.26
N PRO A 50 -8.66 3.88 -5.65
CA PRO A 50 -9.99 4.46 -5.82
C PRO A 50 -10.49 5.21 -4.58
N ASN A 51 -11.27 6.27 -4.77
CA ASN A 51 -11.72 7.11 -3.66
C ASN A 51 -12.84 6.44 -2.83
N ASP A 52 -13.58 5.53 -3.41
CA ASP A 52 -14.81 4.92 -2.88
C ASP A 52 -14.58 3.60 -2.12
N ILE A 53 -13.34 3.16 -1.96
CA ILE A 53 -12.99 1.95 -1.20
C ILE A 53 -12.45 2.27 0.19
N THR A 54 -12.71 1.39 1.16
CA THR A 54 -12.02 1.41 2.45
C THR A 54 -10.83 0.47 2.40
N VAL A 55 -9.68 0.91 2.94
CA VAL A 55 -8.50 0.06 3.09
C VAL A 55 -8.02 0.05 4.53
N ALA A 56 -7.35 -1.03 4.93
CA ALA A 56 -6.73 -1.15 6.24
C ALA A 56 -5.30 -1.69 6.13
N MET A 57 -4.46 -1.28 7.07
CA MET A 57 -3.20 -1.98 7.34
C MET A 57 -3.52 -3.15 8.28
N LEU A 58 -3.26 -4.37 7.82
CA LEU A 58 -3.64 -5.59 8.53
C LEU A 58 -2.44 -6.19 9.27
N TYR A 59 -2.67 -6.60 10.51
CA TYR A 59 -1.80 -7.52 11.24
C TYR A 59 -2.50 -8.88 11.30
N PRO A 60 -2.26 -9.77 10.31
CA PRO A 60 -2.87 -11.10 10.29
C PRO A 60 -2.35 -11.97 11.46
N PRO A 61 -2.94 -13.17 11.67
CA PRO A 61 -2.35 -14.17 12.55
C PRO A 61 -0.85 -14.35 12.30
N LYS A 62 -0.10 -14.66 13.36
CA LYS A 62 1.37 -14.67 13.31
C LYS A 62 1.92 -15.61 12.24
N GLU A 63 1.24 -16.73 12.02
CA GLU A 63 1.58 -17.77 11.05
C GLU A 63 1.39 -17.29 9.60
N GLU A 64 0.56 -16.26 9.40
CA GLU A 64 0.25 -15.64 8.11
C GLU A 64 0.98 -14.30 7.92
N TYR A 65 1.68 -13.80 8.95
CA TYR A 65 2.43 -12.55 8.89
C TYR A 65 3.68 -12.72 8.04
N ILE A 66 3.62 -12.23 6.80
CA ILE A 66 4.74 -12.23 5.86
C ILE A 66 5.27 -10.80 5.74
N ASN A 67 6.53 -10.58 6.11
CA ASN A 67 7.25 -9.33 5.87
C ASN A 67 8.62 -9.61 5.26
N LEU A 68 8.64 -9.82 3.93
CA LEU A 68 9.85 -10.16 3.19
C LEU A 68 10.68 -8.92 2.82
N HIS A 69 10.06 -7.75 2.74
CA HIS A 69 10.71 -6.52 2.29
C HIS A 69 10.85 -5.55 3.45
N ASN A 70 12.09 -5.14 3.73
CA ASN A 70 12.36 -4.17 4.80
C ASN A 70 11.53 -2.91 4.61
N ASN A 71 11.06 -2.37 5.73
CA ASN A 71 10.31 -1.12 5.79
C ASN A 71 9.05 -1.05 4.92
N CYS A 72 8.45 -2.20 4.59
CA CYS A 72 7.26 -2.26 3.74
C CYS A 72 5.98 -2.31 4.59
N PHE A 73 5.01 -1.47 4.25
CA PHE A 73 3.65 -1.56 4.75
C PHE A 73 2.70 -1.93 3.62
N HIS A 74 1.61 -2.60 4.00
CA HIS A 74 0.59 -3.07 3.09
C HIS A 74 -0.77 -2.54 3.52
N LEU A 75 -1.51 -1.97 2.56
CA LEU A 75 -2.89 -1.56 2.71
C LEU A 75 -3.74 -2.46 1.81
N TRP A 76 -4.78 -3.02 2.38
CA TRP A 76 -5.70 -3.94 1.71
C TRP A 76 -7.11 -3.37 1.73
N GLU A 77 -7.80 -3.45 0.60
CA GLU A 77 -9.25 -3.21 0.56
C GLU A 77 -9.96 -4.19 1.48
N ILE A 78 -10.78 -3.64 2.37
CA ILE A 78 -11.66 -4.41 3.25
C ILE A 78 -13.11 -4.22 2.82
N LYS A 79 -13.88 -5.30 2.87
CA LYS A 79 -15.33 -5.32 2.62
C LYS A 79 -16.07 -5.84 3.84
#